data_AF-A0A536DZT8-F1
#
_entry.id   AF-A0A536DZT8-F1
#
_cell.length_a   1.000
_cell.length_b   1.000
_cell.length_c   1.000
_cell.angle_alpha   90.00
_cell.angle_beta   90.00
_cell.angle_gamma   90.00
#
_symmetry.space_group_name_H-M   'P 1'
#
loop_
_entity.id
_entity.type
_entity.pdbx_description
1 polymer ?
#
loop_
_entity_poly.entity_id
_entity_poly.type
_entity_poly.pdbx_seq_one_letter_code
_entity_poly.pdbx_strand_id
1 'polypeptide(L)'
;MPRLPWTWAAAGLFALVICCAVGVLVGPIHIGVGAVLQALVGGQVDPGQANILWSLRFPRVVLGVLVGGTLAVSGAAYQGV
;
A
#
# COMPACT_ATOMS: atom_id res chain seq x y z
N MET A 1 -10.72 -14.94 26.89
CA MET A 1 -10.35 -14.67 25.48
C MET A 1 -10.78 -13.25 25.15
N PRO A 2 -9.87 -12.26 25.09
CA PRO A 2 -10.25 -10.92 24.69
C PRO A 2 -10.74 -11.01 23.25
N ARG A 3 -12.05 -10.85 23.08
CA ARG A 3 -12.72 -10.69 21.78
C ARG A 3 -12.05 -9.50 21.10
N LEU A 4 -11.14 -9.75 20.15
CA LEU A 4 -10.61 -8.69 19.32
C LEU A 4 -11.82 -8.04 18.66
N PRO A 5 -12.17 -6.80 19.02
CA PRO A 5 -13.34 -6.18 18.43
C PRO A 5 -13.05 -6.04 16.94
N TRP A 6 -14.03 -6.37 16.11
CA TRP A 6 -13.92 -6.20 14.65
C TRP A 6 -13.43 -4.80 14.25
N THR A 7 -13.64 -3.81 15.12
CA THR A 7 -13.12 -2.44 14.97
C THR A 7 -11.59 -2.37 14.84
N TRP A 8 -10.82 -3.24 15.52
CA TRP A 8 -9.36 -3.25 15.42
C TRP A 8 -8.89 -3.84 14.08
N ALA A 9 -9.54 -4.90 13.62
CA ALA A 9 -9.28 -5.45 12.29
C ALA A 9 -9.64 -4.42 11.20
N ALA A 10 -10.78 -3.74 11.34
CA ALA A 10 -11.19 -2.67 10.44
C ALA A 10 -10.22 -1.48 10.47
N ALA A 11 -9.74 -1.07 11.65
CA ALA A 11 -8.75 0.00 11.79
C ALA A 11 -7.40 -0.37 11.16
N GLY A 12 -6.94 -1.61 11.33
CA GLY A 12 -5.72 -2.12 10.69
C GLY A 12 -5.85 -2.14 9.17
N LEU A 13 -6.98 -2.61 8.65
CA LEU A 13 -7.26 -2.60 7.21
C LEU A 13 -7.30 -1.17 6.66
N PHE A 14 -7.96 -0.25 7.37
CA PHE A 14 -8.03 1.16 7.00
C PHE A 14 -6.64 1.80 6.96
N ALA A 15 -5.81 1.56 7.98
CA ALA A 15 -4.43 2.03 8.02
C ALA A 15 -3.60 1.45 6.86
N LEU A 16 -3.78 0.17 6.52
CA LEU A 16 -3.11 -0.46 5.38
C LEU A 16 -3.46 0.23 4.06
N VAL A 17 -4.75 0.52 3.83
CA VAL A 17 -5.21 1.23 2.62
C VAL A 17 -4.61 2.63 2.55
N ILE A 18 -4.56 3.37 3.67
CA ILE A 18 -3.90 4.69 3.72
C ILE A 18 -2.42 4.56 3.38
N CYS A 19 -1.69 3.62 3.98
CA CYS A 19 -0.27 3.38 3.68
C CYS A 19 -0.04 3.06 2.21
N CYS A 20 -0.88 2.24 1.59
CA CYS A 20 -0.80 1.95 0.15
C CYS A 20 -1.02 3.22 -0.68
N ALA A 21 -2.05 4.01 -0.37
CA ALA A 21 -2.31 5.27 -1.08
C ALA A 21 -1.12 6.23 -0.96
N VAL A 22 -0.60 6.42 0.26
CA VAL A 22 0.58 7.25 0.52
C VAL A 22 1.80 6.71 -0.20
N GLY A 23 2.05 5.40 -0.19
CA GLY A 23 3.20 4.77 -0.85
C GLY A 23 3.19 4.92 -2.37
N VAL A 24 2.01 4.99 -3.00
CA VAL A 24 1.87 5.25 -4.44
C VAL A 24 2.06 6.74 -4.74
N LEU A 25 1.54 7.63 -3.89
CA LEU A 25 1.60 9.09 -4.05
C LEU A 25 3.01 9.65 -3.79
N VAL A 26 3.68 9.18 -2.74
CA VAL A 26 4.99 9.67 -2.30
C VAL A 26 6.08 9.03 -3.15
N GLY A 27 6.79 9.85 -3.90
CA GLY A 27 7.99 9.42 -4.62
C GLY A 27 8.87 10.60 -5.04
N PRO A 28 10.07 10.34 -5.57
CA PRO A 28 11.06 11.38 -5.87
C PRO A 28 10.58 12.40 -6.90
N ILE A 29 9.65 11.98 -7.76
CA ILE A 29 9.06 12.79 -8.82
C ILE A 29 7.68 13.23 -8.34
N HIS A 30 7.44 14.54 -8.34
CA HIS A 30 6.15 15.12 -7.99
C HIS A 30 5.14 14.83 -9.12
N ILE A 31 4.36 13.77 -8.95
CA ILE A 31 3.21 13.45 -9.80
C ILE A 31 2.00 13.98 -9.05
N GLY A 32 1.23 14.88 -9.67
CA GLY A 32 0.03 15.43 -9.04
C GLY A 32 -0.98 14.33 -8.69
N VAL A 33 -1.68 14.47 -7.56
CA VAL A 33 -2.64 13.46 -7.05
C VAL A 33 -3.69 13.08 -8.12
N GLY A 34 -4.14 14.06 -8.93
CA GLY A 34 -5.06 13.82 -10.04
C GLY A 34 -4.47 12.98 -11.17
N ALA A 35 -3.18 13.14 -11.46
CA ALA A 35 -2.47 12.32 -12.46
C ALA A 35 -2.27 10.88 -11.98
N VAL A 36 -2.03 10.67 -10.67
CA VAL A 36 -1.96 9.32 -10.08
C VAL A 36 -3.32 8.61 -10.15
N LEU A 37 -4.42 9.30 -9.83
CA LEU A 37 -5.77 8.75 -9.96
C LEU A 37 -6.12 8.44 -11.42
N GLN A 38 -5.78 9.33 -12.36
CA GLN A 38 -5.95 9.02 -13.78
C GLN A 38 -5.10 7.81 -14.21
N ALA A 39 -3.84 7.73 -13.80
CA ALA A 39 -2.97 6.59 -14.12
C ALA A 39 -3.50 5.25 -13.58
N LEU A 40 -4.16 5.28 -12.42
CA LEU A 40 -4.79 4.09 -11.80
C LEU A 40 -6.07 3.66 -12.54
N VAL A 41 -6.85 4.61 -13.06
CA VAL A 41 -8.11 4.35 -13.77
C VAL A 41 -7.90 4.20 -15.29
N GLY A 42 -6.65 4.28 -15.78
CA GLY A 42 -6.32 4.15 -17.20
C GLY A 42 -6.59 5.41 -18.03
N GLY A 43 -6.65 6.58 -17.39
CA GLY A 43 -6.74 7.87 -18.04
C GLY A 43 -5.46 8.29 -18.76
N GLN A 44 -5.54 9.38 -19.54
CA GLN A 44 -4.40 9.89 -20.29
C GLN A 44 -3.45 10.68 -19.38
N VAL A 45 -2.25 10.15 -19.20
CA VAL A 45 -1.19 10.74 -18.39
C VAL A 45 0.12 10.61 -19.16
N ASP A 46 1.12 11.41 -18.78
CA ASP A 46 2.44 11.32 -19.38
C ASP A 46 2.97 9.87 -19.34
N PRO A 47 3.37 9.28 -20.50
CA PRO A 47 3.80 7.88 -20.56
C PRO A 47 4.97 7.56 -19.64
N GLY A 48 5.88 8.52 -19.42
CA GLY A 48 7.00 8.38 -18.50
C GLY A 48 6.53 8.27 -17.06
N GLN A 49 5.62 9.17 -16.64
CA GLN A 49 5.01 9.13 -15.30
C GLN A 49 4.20 7.86 -15.06
N ALA A 50 3.42 7.41 -16.05
CA ALA A 50 2.65 6.17 -15.97
C ALA A 50 3.55 4.95 -15.82
N ASN A 51 4.65 4.86 -16.59
CA ASN A 51 5.61 3.78 -16.46
C ASN A 51 6.31 3.77 -15.09
N ILE A 52 6.70 4.94 -14.56
CA ILE A 52 7.28 5.02 -13.21
C ILE A 52 6.28 4.54 -12.15
N LEU A 53 5.01 4.91 -12.28
CA LEU A 53 3.98 4.50 -11.35
C LEU A 53 3.79 2.97 -11.37
N TRP A 54 3.59 2.39 -12.55
CA TRP A 54 3.27 0.98 -12.73
C TRP A 54 4.47 0.04 -12.60
N SER A 55 5.63 0.42 -13.13
CA SER A 55 6.82 -0.43 -13.16
C SER A 55 7.73 -0.25 -11.95
N LEU A 56 7.59 0.85 -11.18
CA LEU A 56 8.49 1.15 -10.06
C LEU A 56 7.78 1.34 -8.72
N ARG A 57 6.74 2.19 -8.65
CA ARG A 57 6.06 2.51 -7.38
C ARG A 57 5.13 1.39 -6.93
N PHE A 58 4.26 0.94 -7.83
CA PHE A 58 3.27 -0.09 -7.53
C PHE A 58 3.92 -1.41 -7.04
N PRO A 59 4.97 -1.93 -7.71
CA PRO A 59 5.64 -3.15 -7.26
C PRO A 59 6.28 -2.98 -5.87
N ARG A 60 6.87 -1.81 -5.59
CA ARG A 60 7.46 -1.52 -4.28
C ARG A 60 6.41 -1.52 -3.16
N VAL A 61 5.25 -0.93 -3.38
CA VAL A 61 4.15 -0.92 -2.40
C VAL A 61 3.65 -2.34 -2.14
N VAL A 62 3.44 -3.14 -3.19
CA VAL A 62 3.04 -4.55 -3.07
C VAL A 62 4.07 -5.35 -2.28
N LEU A 63 5.36 -5.21 -2.59
CA LEU A 63 6.43 -5.87 -1.85
C LEU A 63 6.44 -5.45 -0.37
N GLY A 64 6.23 -4.17 -0.07
CA GLY A 64 6.15 -3.68 1.32
C GLY A 64 4.99 -4.32 2.10
N VAL A 65 3.81 -4.46 1.48
CA VAL A 65 2.66 -5.14 2.08
C VAL A 65 2.96 -6.61 2.34
N LEU A 66 3.53 -7.31 1.36
CA LEU A 66 3.86 -8.73 1.47
C LEU A 66 4.90 -8.99 2.55
N VAL A 67 6.01 -8.24 2.55
CA VAL A 67 7.09 -8.37 3.54
C VAL A 67 6.61 -7.99 4.93
N GLY A 68 5.88 -6.89 5.08
CA GLY A 68 5.32 -6.49 6.37
C GLY A 68 4.34 -7.52 6.91
N GLY A 69 3.47 -8.06 6.04
CA GLY A 69 2.50 -9.09 6.39
C GLY A 69 3.16 -10.39 6.86
N THR A 70 4.17 -10.88 6.15
CA THR A 70 4.89 -12.09 6.54
C THR A 70 5.64 -11.92 7.86
N LEU A 71 6.29 -10.78 8.07
CA LEU A 71 6.94 -10.46 9.35
C LEU A 71 5.94 -10.40 10.51
N ALA A 72 4.77 -9.78 10.30
CA ALA A 72 3.72 -9.71 11.31
C ALA A 72 3.18 -11.10 11.68
N VAL A 73 2.91 -11.96 10.68
CA VAL A 73 2.43 -13.33 10.89
C VAL A 73 3.48 -14.17 11.62
N SER A 74 4.75 -14.07 11.22
CA SER A 74 5.84 -14.79 11.90
C SER A 74 5.99 -14.35 13.35
N GLY A 75 5.90 -13.04 13.63
CA GLY A 75 5.93 -12.51 15.00
C GLY A 75 4.76 -13.01 15.85
N ALA A 76 3.54 -13.02 15.31
CA ALA A 76 2.36 -13.55 15.99
C ALA A 76 2.48 -15.05 16.28
N ALA A 77 3.06 -15.82 15.36
CA ALA A 77 3.30 -17.25 15.56
C ALA A 77 4.31 -17.53 16.68
N TYR A 78 5.43 -16.79 16.72
CA TYR A 78 6.44 -16.95 17.78
C TYR A 78 6.00 -16.44 19.15
N GLN A 79 5.05 -15.49 19.21
CA GLN A 79 4.49 -15.03 20.48
C GLN A 79 3.39 -15.96 21.01
N GLY A 80 2.90 -16.89 20.19
CA GLY A 80 1.87 -17.86 20.55
C GLY A 80 2.40 -19.20 21.04
N VAL A 81 3.72 -19.44 20.95
CA VAL A 81 4.41 -20.62 21.51
C VAL A 81 5.01 -20.28 22.87
#